data_AF-A0A426VWK4-F1
#
_entry.id   AF-A0A426VWK4-F1
#
_cell.length_a   1.000
_cell.length_b   1.000
_cell.length_c   1.000
_cell.angle_alpha   90.00
_cell.angle_beta   90.00
_cell.angle_gamma   90.00
#
_symmetry.space_group_name_H-M   'P 1'
#
loop_
_entity.id
_entity.type
_entity.pdbx_description
1 polymer ?
#
loop_
_entity_poly.entity_id
_entity_poly.type
_entity_poly.pdbx_seq_one_letter_code
_entity_poly.pdbx_strand_id
1 'polypeptide(L)'
;MLIRSGKIQFLFWTAFFSVLLYIWIVAVGLQTFVLPDEKPMVIPENIVLLMIILYGFLMIAILAGTIVSIMINNKFYTKFFAISVIVALGTLLLTKGMFG
;
A
#
# COMPACT_ATOMS: atom_id res chain seq x y z
N MET A 1 5.23 -10.97 27.22
CA MET A 1 6.63 -11.44 27.05
C MET A 1 6.86 -11.80 25.58
N LEU A 2 7.05 -10.81 24.71
CA LEU A 2 7.20 -10.98 23.25
C LEU A 2 8.67 -10.82 22.89
N ILE A 3 9.51 -11.68 23.45
CA ILE A 3 10.89 -11.84 22.99
C ILE A 3 10.80 -12.68 21.72
N ARG A 4 10.62 -12.06 20.55
CA ARG A 4 10.55 -12.80 19.28
C ARG A 4 11.40 -12.08 18.24
N SER A 5 12.53 -12.72 17.91
CA SER A 5 13.35 -12.59 16.69
C SER A 5 13.16 -11.27 15.93
N GLY A 6 14.22 -10.46 15.78
CA GLY A 6 14.16 -9.20 15.02
C GLY A 6 13.53 -9.32 13.63
N LYS A 7 13.55 -10.51 13.02
CA LYS A 7 12.83 -10.81 11.77
C LYS A 7 11.29 -10.72 11.90
N ILE A 8 10.71 -11.19 13.01
CA ILE A 8 9.27 -11.07 13.29
C ILE A 8 8.88 -9.62 13.58
N GLN A 9 9.71 -8.89 14.33
CA GLN A 9 9.49 -7.46 14.56
C GLN A 9 9.54 -6.68 13.24
N PHE A 10 10.52 -6.96 12.39
CA PHE A 10 10.58 -6.40 11.04
C PHE A 10 9.30 -6.67 10.26
N LEU A 11 8.85 -7.93 10.18
CA LEU A 11 7.61 -8.29 9.47
C LEU A 11 6.38 -7.55 10.02
N PHE A 12 6.25 -7.44 11.34
CA PHE A 12 5.17 -6.68 11.97
C PHE A 12 5.20 -5.21 11.54
N TRP A 13 6.36 -4.56 11.65
CA TRP A 13 6.50 -3.16 11.28
C TRP A 13 6.27 -2.95 9.78
N THR A 14 6.84 -3.79 8.92
CA THR A 14 6.63 -3.73 7.48
C THR A 14 5.16 -3.90 7.13
N ALA A 15 4.46 -4.86 7.73
CA ALA A 15 3.03 -5.05 7.53
C ALA A 15 2.21 -3.84 7.99
N PHE A 16 2.51 -3.33 9.18
CA PHE A 16 1.88 -2.13 9.73
C PHE A 16 2.06 -0.91 8.81
N PHE A 17 3.30 -0.66 8.35
CA PHE A 17 3.59 0.42 7.42
C PHE A 17 2.89 0.23 6.07
N SER A 18 2.81 -0.99 5.54
CA SER A 18 2.06 -1.26 4.30
C SER A 18 0.58 -0.90 4.45
N VAL A 19 -0.06 -1.25 5.59
CA VAL A 19 -1.46 -0.88 5.84
C VAL A 19 -1.62 0.64 5.94
N LEU A 20 -0.73 1.31 6.67
CA LEU A 20 -0.77 2.76 6.82
C LEU A 20 -0.61 3.47 5.48
N LEU A 21 0.37 3.06 4.67
CA LEU A 21 0.57 3.58 3.31
C LEU A 21 -0.67 3.35 2.43
N TYR A 22 -1.27 2.17 2.50
CA TYR A 22 -2.48 1.88 1.73
C TYR A 22 -3.66 2.77 2.14
N ILE A 23 -3.92 2.93 3.44
CA ILE A 23 -4.96 3.83 3.95
C ILE A 23 -4.70 5.26 3.49
N TRP A 24 -3.44 5.70 3.51
CA TRP A 24 -3.07 7.04 3.07
C TRP A 24 -3.32 7.25 1.58
N ILE A 25 -2.95 6.29 0.73
CA ILE A 25 -3.26 6.32 -0.71
C ILE A 25 -4.77 6.46 -0.93
N VAL A 26 -5.57 5.63 -0.24
CA VAL A 26 -7.03 5.66 -0.35
C VAL A 26 -7.59 7.00 0.13
N ALA A 27 -7.09 7.54 1.24
CA ALA A 27 -7.52 8.82 1.77
C ALA A 27 -7.24 9.97 0.79
N VAL A 28 -6.03 10.03 0.21
CA VAL A 28 -5.65 11.04 -0.80
C VAL A 28 -6.53 10.91 -2.04
N GLY A 29 -6.74 9.69 -2.53
CA GLY A 29 -7.60 9.43 -3.69
C GLY A 29 -9.06 9.84 -3.45
N LEU A 30 -9.62 9.49 -2.29
CA LEU A 30 -10.98 9.86 -1.91
C LEU A 30 -11.15 11.38 -1.78
N GLN A 31 -10.25 12.05 -1.06
CA GLN A 31 -10.32 13.50 -0.88
C GLN A 31 -10.20 14.25 -2.21
N THR A 32 -9.37 13.76 -3.12
CA THR A 32 -9.09 14.45 -4.38
C THR A 32 -10.15 14.22 -5.44
N PHE A 33 -10.66 12.99 -5.55
CA PHE A 33 -11.48 12.59 -6.69
C PHE A 33 -12.94 12.28 -6.36
N VAL A 34 -13.26 11.98 -5.09
CA VAL A 34 -14.62 11.59 -4.68
C VAL A 34 -15.28 12.65 -3.81
N LEU A 35 -14.53 13.26 -2.89
CA LEU A 35 -15.01 14.24 -1.92
C LEU A 35 -14.51 15.69 -2.13
N PRO A 36 -14.13 16.16 -3.33
CA PRO A 36 -13.70 17.55 -3.46
C PRO A 36 -14.90 18.50 -3.35
N ASP A 37 -14.75 19.59 -2.59
CA ASP A 37 -15.74 20.67 -2.49
C ASP A 37 -16.00 21.34 -3.86
N GLU A 38 -14.94 21.42 -4.69
CA GLU A 38 -15.00 21.80 -6.10
C GLU A 38 -14.31 20.74 -6.95
N LYS A 39 -15.02 20.16 -7.92
CA LYS A 39 -14.43 19.15 -8.81
C LYS A 39 -13.20 19.73 -9.53
N PRO A 40 -12.02 19.07 -9.47
CA PRO A 40 -10.85 19.54 -10.18
C PRO A 40 -11.16 19.64 -11.68
N MET A 41 -11.07 20.85 -12.26
CA MET A 41 -11.20 21.05 -13.71
C MET A 41 -10.03 20.42 -14.48
N VAL A 42 -8.89 20.23 -13.81
CA VAL A 42 -7.68 19.59 -14.33
C VAL A 42 -7.21 18.58 -13.31
N ILE A 43 -6.68 17.45 -13.76
CA ILE A 43 -6.07 16.45 -12.88
C ILE A 43 -4.88 17.10 -12.16
N PRO A 44 -4.88 17.17 -10.82
CA PRO A 44 -3.81 17.83 -10.09
C PRO A 44 -2.52 16.98 -10.14
N GLU A 45 -1.58 17.39 -10.99
CA GLU A 45 -0.32 16.66 -11.26
C GLU A 45 0.48 16.36 -9.99
N ASN A 46 0.54 17.31 -9.05
CA ASN A 46 1.22 17.14 -7.76
C ASN A 46 0.64 15.98 -6.94
N ILE A 47 -0.69 15.81 -6.97
CA ILE A 47 -1.36 14.73 -6.23
C ILE A 47 -1.15 13.39 -6.93
N VAL A 48 -1.19 13.35 -8.26
CA VAL A 48 -0.87 12.14 -9.02
C VAL A 48 0.56 11.68 -8.74
N LEU A 49 1.52 12.62 -8.75
CA LEU A 49 2.92 12.35 -8.42
C LEU A 49 3.05 11.82 -6.98
N LEU A 50 2.35 12.42 -6.02
CA LEU A 50 2.29 11.91 -4.65
C LEU A 50 1.74 10.48 -4.59
N MET A 51 0.63 10.20 -5.28
CA MET A 51 0.04 8.86 -5.31
C MET A 51 1.00 7.83 -5.91
N ILE A 52 1.72 8.17 -6.99
CA ILE A 52 2.74 7.30 -7.59
C ILE A 52 3.85 6.99 -6.58
N ILE A 53 4.35 8.00 -5.87
CA ILE A 53 5.39 7.83 -4.84
C ILE A 53 4.88 6.93 -3.71
N LEU A 54 3.67 7.16 -3.21
CA LEU A 54 3.08 6.36 -2.14
C LEU A 54 2.88 4.90 -2.58
N TYR A 55 2.40 4.66 -3.81
CA TYR A 55 2.32 3.32 -4.39
C TYR A 55 3.70 2.68 -4.52
N GLY A 56 4.72 3.43 -4.91
CA GLY A 56 6.11 2.97 -4.95
C GLY A 56 6.59 2.48 -3.58
N PHE A 57 6.38 3.28 -2.52
CA PHE A 57 6.71 2.87 -1.16
C PHE A 57 5.91 1.65 -0.69
N LEU A 58 4.62 1.59 -1.01
CA LEU A 58 3.77 0.44 -0.69
C LEU A 58 4.32 -0.84 -1.35
N MET A 59 4.69 -0.77 -2.63
CA MET A 59 5.26 -1.91 -3.37
C MET A 59 6.59 -2.37 -2.76
N ILE A 60 7.49 -1.44 -2.42
CA ILE A 60 8.77 -1.77 -1.77
C ILE A 60 8.53 -2.45 -0.42
N ALA A 61 7.60 -1.92 0.40
CA ALA A 61 7.27 -2.50 1.69
C ALA A 61 6.70 -3.92 1.55
N ILE A 62 5.74 -4.12 0.63
CA ILE A 62 5.14 -5.44 0.40
C ILE A 62 6.18 -6.44 -0.12
N LEU A 63 7.06 -6.04 -1.05
CA LEU A 63 8.12 -6.89 -1.57
C LEU A 63 9.12 -7.28 -0.48
N ALA A 64 9.61 -6.31 0.30
CA ALA A 64 10.52 -6.57 1.41
C ALA A 64 9.89 -7.53 2.44
N GLY A 65 8.61 -7.30 2.79
CA GLY A 65 7.85 -8.16 3.69
C GLY A 65 7.70 -9.58 3.15
N THR A 66 7.38 -9.72 1.86
CA THR A 66 7.22 -11.02 1.18
C THR A 66 8.53 -11.81 1.16
N ILE A 67 9.65 -11.15 0.83
CA ILE A 67 10.97 -11.79 0.80
C ILE A 67 11.32 -12.32 2.20
N VAL A 68 11.21 -11.47 3.23
CA VAL A 68 11.54 -11.87 4.60
C VAL A 68 10.60 -12.97 5.09
N SER A 69 9.30 -12.90 4.77
CA SER A 69 8.33 -13.92 5.20
C SER A 69 8.60 -15.28 4.56
N ILE A 70 9.01 -15.32 3.29
CA ILE A 70 9.46 -16.53 2.60
C ILE A 70 10.75 -17.06 3.23
N MET A 71 11.75 -16.20 3.47
CA MET A 71 13.04 -16.60 4.06
C MET A 71 12.90 -17.26 5.44
N ILE A 72 11.92 -16.85 6.24
CA ILE A 72 11.68 -17.44 7.57
C ILE A 72 10.53 -18.46 7.57
N ASN A 73 10.01 -18.82 6.39
CA ASN A 73 8.89 -19.75 6.21
C ASN A 73 7.64 -19.40 7.06
N ASN A 74 7.34 -18.10 7.18
CA ASN A 74 6.18 -17.62 7.94
C ASN A 74 4.94 -17.54 7.04
N LYS A 75 4.12 -18.58 7.09
CA LYS A 75 2.89 -18.71 6.27
C LYS A 75 1.88 -17.58 6.49
N PHE A 76 1.80 -17.01 7.70
CA PHE A 76 0.88 -15.92 8.00
C PHE A 76 1.26 -14.65 7.22
N TYR A 77 2.50 -14.19 7.37
CA TYR A 77 2.97 -12.99 6.69
C TYR A 77 3.07 -13.18 5.17
N THR A 78 3.44 -14.36 4.69
CA THR A 78 3.44 -14.64 3.24
C THR A 78 2.03 -14.49 2.64
N LYS A 79 1.00 -15.01 3.30
CA LYS A 79 -0.40 -14.82 2.86
C LYS A 79 -0.83 -13.36 2.97
N PHE A 80 -0.49 -12.69 4.06
CA PHE A 80 -0.80 -11.28 4.26
C PHE A 80 -0.24 -10.42 3.12
N PHE A 81 1.06 -10.52 2.83
CA PHE A 81 1.67 -9.72 1.77
C PHE A 81 1.16 -10.09 0.38
N ALA A 82 0.87 -11.37 0.11
CA ALA A 82 0.24 -11.78 -1.15
C ALA A 82 -1.14 -11.14 -1.35
N ILE A 83 -1.98 -11.10 -0.30
CA ILE A 83 -3.28 -10.41 -0.33
C ILE A 83 -3.06 -8.91 -0.54
N SER A 84 -2.10 -8.31 0.16
CA SER A 84 -1.78 -6.88 0.00
C SER A 84 -1.37 -6.52 -1.43
N VAL A 85 -0.64 -7.39 -2.14
CA VAL A 85 -0.34 -7.19 -3.57
C VAL A 85 -1.63 -7.15 -4.39
N ILE A 86 -2.53 -8.12 -4.20
CA ILE A 86 -3.79 -8.21 -4.95
C ILE A 86 -4.64 -6.97 -4.69
N VAL A 87 -4.75 -6.55 -3.43
CA VAL A 87 -5.49 -5.34 -3.04
C VAL A 87 -4.86 -4.10 -3.69
N ALA A 88 -3.54 -3.93 -3.60
CA ALA A 88 -2.85 -2.78 -4.19
C ALA A 88 -3.06 -2.70 -5.71
N LEU A 89 -2.87 -3.83 -6.42
CA LEU A 89 -3.07 -3.92 -7.87
C LEU A 89 -4.53 -3.71 -8.26
N GLY A 90 -5.47 -4.34 -7.55
CA GLY A 90 -6.91 -4.18 -7.79
C GLY A 90 -7.33 -2.71 -7.65
N THR A 91 -6.84 -2.04 -6.60
CA THR A 91 -7.12 -0.62 -6.37
C THR A 91 -6.55 0.24 -7.51
N LEU A 92 -5.32 -0.05 -7.96
CA LEU A 92 -4.67 0.68 -9.05
C LEU A 92 -5.43 0.48 -10.38
N LEU A 93 -5.86 -0.74 -10.69
CA LEU A 93 -6.64 -1.06 -11.89
C LEU A 93 -8.01 -0.36 -11.89
N LEU A 94 -8.71 -0.38 -10.76
CA LEU A 94 -9.98 0.32 -10.59
C LEU A 94 -9.80 1.83 -10.76
N THR A 95 -8.73 2.38 -10.19
CA THR A 95 -8.40 3.80 -10.31
C THR A 95 -8.16 4.15 -11.78
N LYS A 96 -7.33 3.38 -12.49
CA LYS A 96 -7.11 3.56 -13.93
C LYS A 96 -8.43 3.51 -14.73
N GLY A 97 -9.29 2.53 -14.43
CA GLY A 97 -10.60 2.41 -15.09
C GLY A 97 -11.54 3.60 -14.85
N MET A 98 -11.37 4.35 -13.75
CA MET A 98 -12.13 5.58 -13.49
C MET A 98 -11.59 6.80 -14.25
N PHE A 99 -10.33 6.79 -14.69
CA PHE A 99 -9.68 7.92 -15.37
C PHE A 99 -9.43 7.72 -16.87
N GLY A 100 -9.68 6.52 -17.43
CA GLY A 100 -9.51 6.20 -18.85
C GLY A 100 -8.23 5.41 -19.14
#